data_AF-A0A3D6AM52-F1
#
_entry.id   AF-A0A3D6AM52-F1
#
_cell.length_a   1.000
_cell.length_b   1.000
_cell.length_c   1.000
_cell.angle_alpha   90.00
_cell.angle_beta   90.00
_cell.angle_gamma   90.00
#
_symmetry.space_group_name_H-M   'P 1'
#
loop_
_entity.id
_entity.type
_entity.pdbx_description
1 polymer ?
#
loop_
_entity_poly.entity_id
_entity_poly.type
_entity_poly.pdbx_seq_one_letter_code
_entity_poly.pdbx_strand_id
1 'polypeptide(L)' 'MKLLIDLFSTDYGLMSITGIAIMLGMGVFFIRYFLRKMEEDTRANEGK' A
#
# COMPACT_ATOMS: atom_id res chain seq x y z
N MET A 1 11.64 26.48 1.17
CA MET A 1 10.57 25.58 1.66
C MET A 1 9.24 26.00 1.04
N LYS A 2 9.04 25.72 -0.26
CA LYS A 2 7.81 26.07 -0.98
C LYS A 2 7.18 24.83 -1.62
N LEU A 3 8.03 23.89 -2.06
CA LEU A 3 7.63 22.61 -2.65
C LEU A 3 6.75 21.73 -1.75
N LEU A 4 7.09 21.58 -0.47
CA LEU A 4 6.24 20.79 0.44
C LEU A 4 4.88 21.46 0.66
N ILE A 5 4.85 22.79 0.76
CA ILE A 5 3.62 23.55 0.94
C ILE A 5 2.78 23.50 -0.34
N ASP A 6 3.38 23.64 -1.52
CA ASP A 6 2.70 23.50 -2.81
C ASP A 6 2.16 22.07 -3.01
N LEU A 7 2.88 21.05 -2.53
CA LEU A 7 2.44 19.65 -2.60
C LEU A 7 1.22 19.35 -1.71
N PHE A 8 1.07 20.06 -0.58
CA PHE A 8 -0.10 19.89 0.29
C PHE A 8 -1.22 20.92 0.05
N SER A 9 -0.91 22.07 -0.56
CA SER A 9 -1.84 23.20 -0.68
C SER A 9 -2.38 23.42 -2.09
N THR A 10 -1.81 22.79 -3.12
CA THR A 10 -2.33 22.87 -4.50
C THR A 10 -3.12 21.63 -4.86
N ASP A 11 -4.13 21.80 -5.72
CA ASP A 11 -5.00 20.70 -6.19
C ASP A 11 -4.21 19.56 -6.85
N TYR A 12 -3.11 19.91 -7.54
CA TYR A 12 -2.19 18.95 -8.17
C TYR A 12 -1.39 18.14 -7.15
N GLY A 13 -1.00 18.78 -6.04
CA GLY A 13 -0.28 18.15 -4.97
C GLY A 13 -1.14 17.13 -4.22
N LEU A 14 -2.38 17.49 -3.92
CA LEU A 14 -3.34 16.59 -3.28
C LEU A 14 -3.69 15.38 -4.16
N MET A 15 -3.86 15.57 -5.48
CA MET A 15 -4.03 14.47 -6.43
C MET A 15 -2.81 13.53 -6.45
N SER A 16 -1.60 14.08 -6.44
CA SER A 16 -0.36 13.29 -6.42
C SER A 16 -0.20 12.50 -5.13
N ILE A 17 -0.47 13.12 -3.98
CA ILE A 17 -0.46 12.47 -2.66
C ILE A 17 -1.51 11.35 -2.61
N THR A 18 -2.70 11.58 -3.17
CA THR A 18 -3.76 10.56 -3.22
C THR A 18 -3.31 9.34 -4.01
N GLY A 19 -2.70 9.54 -5.18
CA GLY A 19 -2.12 8.45 -5.98
C GLY A 19 -1.04 7.67 -5.22
N ILE A 20 -0.14 8.38 -4.53
CA ILE A 20 0.91 7.77 -3.71
C ILE A 20 0.31 6.98 -2.54
N ALA A 21 -0.70 7.52 -1.85
CA ALA A 21 -1.38 6.85 -0.76
C ALA A 21 -2.08 5.57 -1.24
N ILE A 22 -2.71 5.59 -2.42
CA ILE A 22 -3.32 4.41 -3.02
C ILE A 22 -2.25 3.38 -3.40
N MET A 23 -1.15 3.78 -4.04
CA MET A 23 -0.06 2.85 -4.37
C MET A 23 0.52 2.17 -3.13
N LEU A 24 0.80 2.94 -2.08
CA LEU A 24 1.32 2.40 -0.82
C LEU A 24 0.29 1.52 -0.12
N GLY A 25 -0.98 1.93 -0.10
CA GLY A 25 -2.07 1.12 0.45
C GLY A 25 -2.22 -0.22 -0.24
N MET A 26 -2.18 -0.22 -1.58
CA MET A 26 -2.19 -1.45 -2.38
C MET A 26 -0.95 -2.31 -2.14
N GLY A 27 0.23 -1.70 -2.03
CA GLY A 27 1.47 -2.41 -1.72
C GLY A 27 1.40 -3.16 -0.38
N VAL A 28 0.95 -2.47 0.68
CA VAL A 28 0.76 -3.07 2.01
C VAL A 28 -0.31 -4.16 1.97
N PHE A 29 -1.43 -3.92 1.27
CA PHE A 29 -2.49 -4.90 1.09
C PHE A 29 -1.98 -6.19 0.44
N PHE A 30 -1.22 -6.08 -0.65
CA PHE A 30 -0.66 -7.25 -1.33
C PHE A 30 0.31 -8.01 -0.44
N ILE A 31 1.25 -7.33 0.22
CA ILE A 31 2.19 -7.98 1.16
C ILE A 31 1.41 -8.74 2.23
N ARG A 32 0.41 -8.09 2.86
CA ARG A 32 -0.43 -8.72 3.87
C ARG A 32 -1.21 -9.91 3.32
N TYR A 33 -1.76 -9.79 2.11
CA TYR A 33 -2.50 -10.85 1.44
C TYR A 33 -1.62 -12.06 1.16
N PHE A 34 -0.45 -11.86 0.56
CA PHE A 34 0.49 -12.94 0.25
C PHE A 34 1.01 -13.63 1.51
N LEU A 35 1.32 -12.89 2.58
CA LEU A 35 1.72 -13.48 3.85
C LEU A 35 0.61 -14.38 4.44
N ARG A 36 -0.64 -13.91 4.44
CA ARG A 36 -1.78 -14.75 4.88
C ARG A 36 -1.95 -15.99 4.02
N LYS A 37 -1.81 -15.84 2.71
CA LYS A 37 -2.00 -16.94 1.77
C LYS A 37 -0.90 -17.99 1.93
N MET A 38 0.34 -17.57 2.13
CA MET A 38 1.44 -18.48 2.45
C MET A 38 1.21 -19.21 3.79
N GLU A 39 0.76 -18.52 4.84
CA GLU A 39 0.40 -19.17 6.11
C GLU A 39 -0.72 -20.20 5.94
N GLU A 40 -1.76 -19.89 5.16
CA GLU A 40 -2.84 -20.83 4.85
C GLU A 40 -2.35 -22.05 4.07
N ASP A 41 -1.50 -21.84 3.06
CA ASP A 41 -0.96 -22.91 2.23
C ASP A 41 0.02 -23.80 3.02
N THR A 42 0.85 -23.23 3.89
CA THR A 42 1.72 -23.99 4.80
C THR A 42 0.89 -24.86 5.75
N ARG A 43 -0.16 -24.29 6.37
CA ARG A 43 -1.06 -25.03 7.27
C ARG A 43 -1.86 -26.12 6.55
N ALA A 44 -2.21 -25.92 5.29
CA ALA A 44 -2.88 -26.93 4.47
C ALA A 44 -1.95 -28.08 4.06
N ASN A 45 -0.63 -27.84 4.03
CA ASN A 45 0.36 -28.82 3.60
C ASN A 45 1.00 -29.60 4.77
N GLU A 46 1.04 -29.05 5.99
CA GLU A 46 1.46 -29.77 7.21
C GLU A 46 0.41 -30.77 7.73
N GLY A 47 -0.82 -30.74 7.19
CA GLY A 47 -1.90 -31.65 7.55
C GLY A 47 -2.00 -32.93 6.70
N LYS A 48 -1.01 -33.20 5.83
CA LYS A 48 -0.90 -34.42 5.01
C LYS A 48 0.38 -35.17 5.35
#